data_AF-A0A7Z0HZL9-F1
#
_entry.id   AF-A0A7Z0HZL9-F1
#
_cell.length_a   1.000
_cell.length_b   1.000
_cell.length_c   1.000
_cell.angle_alpha   90.00
_cell.angle_beta   90.00
_cell.angle_gamma   90.00
#
_symmetry.space_group_name_H-M   'P 1'
#
loop_
_entity.id
_entity.type
_entity.pdbx_description
1 polymer ?
#
loop_
_entity_poly.entity_id
_entity_poly.type
_entity_poly.pdbx_seq_one_letter_code
_entity_poly.pdbx_strand_id
1 'polypeptide(L)'
;MSIEQKNAFLQRRARILKKHAALDPEWQAFQRERRPGALRVLFSVVIALGVLGFAAKGLLLAYHGPDGYAQITAPLVQDQPADGIFAQIVAPDPATGLLADLIAPYVGVARPMDMAQPASEDAAPADSSD
;
A
#
# COMPACT_ATOMS: atom_id res chain seq x y z
N MET A 1 -33.17 -20.94 -36.40
CA MET A 1 -33.16 -20.51 -34.98
C MET A 1 -32.30 -19.27 -34.87
N SER A 2 -32.89 -18.13 -34.47
CA SER A 2 -32.17 -16.85 -34.40
C SER A 2 -31.18 -16.82 -33.23
N ILE A 3 -30.18 -15.93 -33.31
CA ILE A 3 -29.19 -15.73 -32.24
C ILE A 3 -29.88 -15.32 -30.93
N GLU A 4 -30.91 -14.49 -31.02
CA GLU A 4 -31.73 -14.08 -29.88
C GLU A 4 -32.45 -15.26 -29.21
N GLN A 5 -33.02 -16.18 -30.01
CA GLN A 5 -33.67 -17.38 -29.49
C GLN A 5 -32.66 -18.32 -28.81
N LYS A 6 -31.45 -18.46 -29.35
CA LYS A 6 -30.37 -19.23 -28.72
C LYS A 6 -29.94 -18.62 -27.40
N ASN A 7 -29.76 -17.30 -27.34
CA ASN A 7 -29.37 -16.60 -26.11
C ASN A 7 -30.45 -16.68 -25.03
N ALA A 8 -31.73 -16.51 -25.41
CA ALA A 8 -32.85 -16.67 -24.49
C ALA A 8 -32.94 -18.10 -23.92
N PHE A 9 -32.67 -19.11 -24.75
CA PHE A 9 -32.61 -20.51 -24.33
C PHE A 9 -31.44 -20.76 -23.37
N LEU A 10 -30.24 -20.26 -23.68
CA LEU A 10 -29.06 -20.39 -22.83
C LEU A 10 -29.24 -19.72 -21.47
N GLN A 11 -29.84 -18.53 -21.43
CA GLN A 11 -30.16 -17.84 -20.18
C GLN A 11 -31.17 -18.62 -19.33
N ARG A 12 -32.21 -19.21 -19.94
CA ARG A 12 -33.18 -20.06 -19.24
C ARG A 12 -32.52 -21.31 -18.68
N ARG A 13 -31.71 -22.00 -19.48
CA ARG A 13 -30.95 -23.19 -19.06
C ARG A 13 -30.00 -22.88 -17.91
N ALA A 14 -29.25 -21.78 -17.99
CA ALA A 14 -28.35 -21.35 -16.93
C ALA A 14 -29.10 -21.07 -15.61
N ARG A 15 -30.30 -20.47 -15.69
CA ARG A 15 -31.12 -20.20 -14.51
C ARG A 15 -31.64 -21.48 -13.85
N ILE A 16 -32.03 -22.47 -14.66
CA ILE A 16 -32.48 -23.78 -14.16
C ILE A 16 -31.31 -24.54 -13.52
N LEU A 17 -30.17 -24.61 -14.20
CA LEU A 17 -28.96 -25.26 -13.68
C LEU A 17 -28.49 -24.61 -12.37
N LYS A 18 -28.54 -23.27 -12.27
CA LYS A 18 -28.20 -22.55 -11.03
C LYS A 18 -29.14 -22.91 -9.88
N LYS A 19 -30.44 -23.07 -10.13
CA LYS A 19 -31.41 -23.50 -9.11
C LYS A 19 -31.17 -24.94 -8.67
N HIS A 20 -30.88 -25.85 -9.59
CA HIS A 20 -30.54 -27.23 -9.24
C HIS A 20 -29.22 -27.33 -8.46
N ALA A 21 -28.18 -26.62 -8.89
CA ALA A 21 -26.91 -26.57 -8.16
C ALA A 21 -27.06 -25.96 -6.75
N ALA A 22 -27.96 -24.99 -6.57
CA ALA A 22 -28.21 -24.41 -5.24
C ALA A 22 -28.91 -25.38 -4.27
N LEU A 23 -29.64 -26.38 -4.78
CA LEU A 23 -30.31 -27.41 -3.99
C LEU A 23 -29.43 -28.63 -3.72
N ASP A 24 -28.27 -28.71 -4.37
CA ASP A 24 -27.33 -29.81 -4.22
C ASP A 24 -26.49 -29.63 -2.93
N PRO A 25 -26.60 -30.54 -1.94
CA PRO A 25 -25.86 -30.43 -0.68
C PRO A 25 -24.34 -30.57 -0.88
N GLU A 26 -23.86 -31.32 -1.89
CA GLU A 26 -22.43 -31.45 -2.19
C GLU A 26 -21.87 -30.13 -2.72
N TRP A 27 -22.64 -29.43 -3.56
CA TRP A 27 -22.27 -28.10 -4.04
C TRP A 27 -22.19 -27.07 -2.91
N GLN A 28 -23.08 -27.13 -1.93
CA GLN A 28 -23.04 -26.27 -0.75
C GLN A 28 -21.83 -26.57 0.15
N ALA A 29 -21.49 -27.84 0.36
CA ALA A 29 -20.31 -28.25 1.11
C ALA A 29 -19.02 -27.76 0.42
N PHE A 30 -18.93 -27.95 -0.90
CA PHE A 30 -17.81 -27.49 -1.70
C PHE A 30 -17.64 -25.96 -1.71
N GLN A 31 -18.75 -25.21 -1.74
CA GLN A 31 -18.68 -23.75 -1.62
C GLN A 31 -18.24 -23.29 -0.22
N ARG A 32 -18.66 -23.99 0.84
CA ARG A 32 -18.24 -23.70 2.21
C ARG A 32 -16.73 -23.87 2.41
N GLU A 33 -16.13 -24.90 1.81
CA GLU A 33 -14.68 -25.13 1.88
C GLU A 33 -13.88 -24.12 1.06
N ARG A 34 -14.41 -23.63 -0.07
CA ARG A 34 -13.70 -22.67 -0.94
C ARG A 34 -13.73 -21.23 -0.45
N ARG A 35 -14.76 -20.82 0.30
CA ARG A 35 -14.86 -19.45 0.87
C ARG A 35 -13.67 -19.05 1.73
N PRO A 36 -13.20 -19.85 2.72
CA PRO A 36 -12.03 -19.48 3.50
C PRO A 36 -10.74 -19.47 2.67
N GLY A 37 -10.64 -20.32 1.64
CA GLY A 37 -9.50 -20.33 0.72
C GLY A 37 -9.40 -19.04 -0.11
N ALA A 38 -10.51 -18.58 -0.68
CA ALA A 38 -10.54 -17.35 -1.47
C ALA A 38 -10.23 -16.10 -0.64
N LEU A 39 -10.77 -16.00 0.57
CA LEU A 39 -10.47 -14.90 1.51
C LEU A 39 -8.99 -14.91 1.92
N ARG A 40 -8.41 -16.07 2.23
CA ARG A 40 -6.98 -16.18 2.55
C ARG A 40 -6.10 -15.73 1.39
N VAL A 41 -6.42 -16.15 0.17
CA VAL A 41 -5.69 -15.72 -1.03
C VAL A 41 -5.80 -14.20 -1.21
N LEU A 42 -7.00 -13.64 -1.07
CA LEU A 42 -7.20 -12.20 -1.17
C LEU A 42 -6.38 -11.44 -0.13
N PHE A 43 -6.42 -11.86 1.13
CA PHE A 43 -5.59 -11.28 2.19
C PHE A 43 -4.10 -11.40 1.89
N SER A 44 -3.63 -12.56 1.40
CA SER A 44 -2.21 -12.72 1.04
C SER A 44 -1.78 -11.79 -0.09
N VAL A 45 -2.65 -11.54 -1.07
CA VAL A 45 -2.37 -10.61 -2.17
C VAL A 45 -2.29 -9.18 -1.65
N VAL A 46 -3.24 -8.77 -0.79
CA VAL A 46 -3.23 -7.44 -0.17
C VAL A 46 -1.96 -7.23 0.67
N ILE A 47 -1.56 -8.22 1.46
CA ILE A 47 -0.33 -8.17 2.26
C ILE A 47 0.89 -8.09 1.35
N ALA A 48 0.96 -8.91 0.31
CA ALA A 48 2.08 -8.89 -0.64
C ALA A 48 2.22 -7.53 -1.34
N LEU A 49 1.11 -6.93 -1.76
CA LEU A 49 1.10 -5.58 -2.34
C LEU A 49 1.53 -4.52 -1.32
N GLY A 50 1.09 -4.64 -0.06
CA GLY A 50 1.51 -3.76 1.03
C GLY A 50 3.02 -3.83 1.28
N VAL A 51 3.57 -5.05 1.37
CA VAL A 51 5.02 -5.27 1.55
C VAL A 51 5.81 -4.73 0.35
N LEU A 52 5.33 -4.98 -0.87
CA LEU A 52 5.97 -4.47 -2.08
C LEU A 52 5.97 -2.93 -2.13
N GLY A 53 4.83 -2.30 -1.78
CA GLY A 53 4.72 -0.85 -1.70
C GLY A 53 5.63 -0.26 -0.63
N PHE A 54 5.70 -0.88 0.55
CA PHE A 54 6.61 -0.49 1.63
C PHE A 54 8.08 -0.58 1.21
N ALA A 55 8.47 -1.67 0.54
CA ALA A 55 9.83 -1.85 0.02
C ALA A 55 10.18 -0.83 -1.06
N ALA A 56 9.27 -0.57 -2.00
CA ALA A 56 9.46 0.43 -3.04
C ALA A 56 9.61 1.84 -2.45
N LYS A 57 8.82 2.17 -1.42
CA LYS A 57 8.91 3.45 -0.70
C LYS A 57 10.25 3.61 0.02
N GLY A 58 10.70 2.60 0.75
CA GLY A 58 12.04 2.60 1.38
C GLY A 58 13.17 2.71 0.36
N LEU A 59 13.04 2.06 -0.80
CA LEU A 59 14.03 2.16 -1.88
C LEU A 59 14.06 3.56 -2.51
N LEU A 60 12.90 4.19 -2.74
CA LEU A 60 12.82 5.56 -3.21
C LEU A 60 13.43 6.55 -2.21
N LEU A 61 13.16 6.37 -0.91
CA LEU A 61 13.80 7.17 0.14
C LEU A 61 15.33 6.97 0.15
N ALA A 62 15.80 5.72 0.03
CA ALA A 62 17.23 5.42 0.01
C ALA A 62 17.93 6.02 -1.23
N TYR A 63 17.25 6.05 -2.38
CA TYR A 63 17.83 6.48 -3.65
C TYR A 63 17.73 8.00 -3.90
N HIS A 64 16.66 8.64 -3.45
CA HIS A 64 16.42 10.07 -3.70
C HIS A 64 16.56 10.94 -2.45
N GLY A 65 16.73 10.33 -1.28
CA GLY A 65 16.65 11.02 0.00
C GLY A 65 15.22 11.50 0.32
N PRO A 66 15.02 12.10 1.49
CA PRO A 66 13.72 12.60 1.93
C PRO A 66 13.17 13.72 1.02
N ASP A 67 14.03 14.63 0.58
CA ASP A 67 13.61 15.77 -0.26
C ASP A 67 13.24 15.33 -1.68
N GLY A 68 14.00 14.41 -2.27
CA GLY A 68 13.68 13.86 -3.59
C GLY A 68 12.43 12.98 -3.56
N TYR A 69 12.22 12.22 -2.48
CA TYR A 69 10.96 11.50 -2.26
C TYR A 69 9.76 12.45 -2.24
N ALA A 70 9.85 13.54 -1.46
CA ALA A 70 8.78 14.54 -1.36
C ALA A 70 8.42 15.14 -2.74
N GLN A 71 9.41 15.43 -3.59
CA GLN A 71 9.18 15.95 -4.95
C GLN A 71 8.47 14.94 -5.87
N ILE A 72 8.83 13.65 -5.78
CA ILE A 72 8.20 12.59 -6.57
C ILE A 72 6.75 12.37 -6.10
N THR A 73 6.50 12.45 -4.81
CA THR A 73 5.17 12.22 -4.24
C THR A 73 4.26 13.44 -4.26
N ALA A 74 4.80 14.65 -4.31
CA ALA A 74 4.04 15.90 -4.36
C ALA A 74 2.87 15.90 -5.39
N PRO A 75 3.06 15.49 -6.66
CA PRO A 75 1.96 15.45 -7.63
C PRO A 75 0.88 14.40 -7.29
N LEU A 76 1.19 13.37 -6.49
CA LEU A 76 0.22 12.34 -6.11
C LEU A 76 -0.74 12.80 -5.00
N VAL A 77 -0.34 13.81 -4.22
CA VAL A 77 -1.10 14.34 -3.08
C VAL A 77 -1.69 15.73 -3.34
N GLN A 78 -1.39 16.35 -4.48
CA GLN A 78 -1.76 17.74 -4.79
C GLN A 78 -3.27 18.02 -4.73
N ASP A 79 -4.10 17.05 -5.15
CA ASP A 79 -5.57 17.17 -5.15
C ASP A 79 -6.24 16.43 -3.98
N GLN A 80 -5.45 15.92 -3.03
CA GLN A 80 -5.96 15.17 -1.88
C GLN A 80 -6.03 16.07 -0.64
N PRO A 81 -7.07 15.94 0.20
CA PRO A 81 -7.08 16.60 1.50
C PRO A 81 -5.87 16.12 2.32
N ALA A 82 -5.21 17.05 3.01
CA ALA A 82 -4.01 16.74 3.81
C ALA A 82 -4.24 15.65 4.86
N ASP A 83 -5.47 15.55 5.39
CA ASP A 83 -5.89 14.53 6.36
C ASP A 83 -6.41 13.23 5.71
N GLY A 84 -6.40 13.16 4.38
CA GLY A 84 -6.89 12.01 3.63
C GLY A 84 -6.04 10.76 3.87
N ILE A 85 -6.69 9.60 3.89
CA ILE A 85 -6.02 8.29 4.07
C ILE A 85 -4.89 8.12 3.04
N PHE A 86 -5.08 8.58 1.81
CA PHE A 86 -4.04 8.54 0.77
C PHE A 86 -2.84 9.42 1.09
N ALA A 87 -3.05 10.61 1.64
CA ALA A 87 -1.96 11.48 2.06
C ALA A 87 -1.14 10.84 3.19
N GLN A 88 -1.80 10.19 4.15
CA GLN A 88 -1.13 9.46 5.24
C GLN A 88 -0.34 8.24 4.75
N ILE A 89 -0.84 7.51 3.74
CA ILE A 89 -0.14 6.35 3.18
C ILE A 89 1.14 6.77 2.44
N VAL A 90 1.07 7.90 1.72
CA VAL A 90 2.20 8.42 0.92
C VAL A 90 3.20 9.17 1.78
N ALA A 91 2.77 9.83 2.85
CA ALA A 91 3.65 10.57 3.76
C ALA A 91 4.80 9.69 4.28
N PRO A 92 6.05 10.19 4.34
CA PRO A 92 7.18 9.41 4.83
C PRO A 92 6.91 8.91 6.26
N ASP A 93 7.16 7.62 6.50
CA ASP A 93 6.92 6.97 7.79
C ASP A 93 8.25 6.51 8.40
N PRO A 94 8.35 6.46 9.73
CA PRO A 94 9.60 6.11 10.40
C PRO A 94 10.09 4.69 10.06
N ALA A 95 9.17 3.76 9.76
CA ALA A 95 9.54 2.39 9.41
C ALA A 95 10.16 2.31 8.00
N THR A 96 9.65 3.06 7.01
CA THR A 96 10.31 3.17 5.70
C THR A 96 11.63 3.92 5.76
N GLY A 97 11.79 4.88 6.67
CA GLY A 97 13.08 5.52 6.96
C GLY A 97 14.13 4.51 7.44
N LEU A 98 13.78 3.65 8.40
CA LEU A 98 14.68 2.58 8.88
C LEU A 98 15.03 1.57 7.78
N LEU A 99 14.06 1.23 6.93
CA LEU A 99 14.30 0.36 5.79
C LEU A 99 15.25 1.03 4.78
N ALA A 100 15.06 2.32 4.52
CA ALA A 100 15.93 3.09 3.65
C ALA A 100 17.37 3.14 4.20
N ASP A 101 17.54 3.37 5.50
CA ASP A 101 18.85 3.38 6.16
C ASP A 101 19.56 2.03 6.10
N LEU A 102 18.80 0.93 6.18
CA LEU A 102 19.32 -0.43 6.04
C LEU A 102 19.78 -0.73 4.61
N ILE A 103 19.03 -0.22 3.62
CA ILE A 103 19.24 -0.49 2.20
C ILE A 103 20.28 0.44 1.57
N ALA A 104 20.38 1.70 2.02
CA ALA A 104 21.25 2.73 1.46
C ALA A 104 22.72 2.30 1.23
N PRO A 105 23.38 1.54 2.14
CA PRO A 105 24.75 1.07 1.92
C PRO A 105 24.91 0.15 0.70
N TYR A 106 23.85 -0.54 0.29
CA TYR A 106 23.88 -1.53 -0.80
C TYR A 106 23.46 -0.95 -2.15
N VAL A 107 22.75 0.18 -2.16
CA VAL A 107 22.21 0.80 -3.38
C VAL A 107 23.13 1.93 -3.89
N GLY A 108 24.22 2.24 -3.17
CA GLY A 108 25.28 3.11 -3.65
C GLY A 108 24.92 4.60 -3.71
N VAL A 109 23.87 5.02 -2.99
CA VAL A 109 23.43 6.42 -2.93
C VAL A 109 23.87 7.05 -1.61
N ALA A 110 24.47 8.23 -1.74
CA ALA A 110 25.08 9.01 -0.69
C ALA A 110 24.08 9.42 0.39
N ARG A 111 24.38 9.07 1.64
CA ARG A 111 23.79 9.75 2.80
C ARG A 111 24.20 11.23 2.77
N PRO A 112 23.27 12.20 2.79
CA PRO A 112 23.52 13.42 3.53
C PRO A 112 23.43 13.08 5.02
N MET A 113 24.48 12.46 5.56
CA MET A 113 24.78 12.52 6.99
C MET A 113 25.32 13.92 7.26
N ASP A 114 24.43 14.90 7.35
CA ASP A 114 24.71 16.18 8.00
C ASP A 114 23.42 16.98 8.02
N MET A 115 22.61 16.81 9.06
CA MET A 115 21.74 17.85 9.64
C MET A 115 21.15 17.39 10.99
N ALA A 116 21.87 16.53 11.72
CA ALA A 116 21.76 16.49 13.17
C ALA A 116 22.87 17.39 13.71
N GLN A 117 22.73 18.71 13.51
CA GLN A 117 23.44 19.65 14.34
C GLN A 117 22.66 19.70 15.65
N PRO A 118 23.15 19.09 16.76
CA PRO A 118 22.55 19.38 18.05
C PRO A 118 22.70 20.88 18.24
N ALA A 119 21.57 21.58 18.35
CA ALA A 119 21.54 22.92 18.89
C ALA A 119 22.06 22.81 20.32
N SER A 120 23.38 22.91 20.49
CA SER A 120 24.04 23.17 21.75
C SER A 120 23.53 24.53 22.24
N GLU A 121 22.44 24.49 23.00
CA GLU A 121 22.48 24.72 24.44
C GLU A 121 23.81 25.30 24.94
N ASP A 122 24.07 26.57 24.62
CA ASP A 122 24.81 27.49 25.50
C ASP A 122 24.67 28.95 25.01
N ALA A 123 23.62 29.62 25.47
CA ALA A 123 23.55 31.07 25.46
C ALA A 123 22.52 31.55 26.51
N ALA A 124 22.91 31.48 27.77
CA ALA A 124 22.35 32.30 28.84
C ALA A 124 23.51 32.92 29.63
N PRO A 125 23.30 34.01 30.38
CA PRO A 125 22.68 35.28 30.01
C PRO A 125 23.73 36.41 30.10
N ALA A 126 23.53 37.50 29.34
CA ALA A 126 24.28 38.73 29.54
C ALA A 126 23.78 39.42 30.83
N ASP A 127 24.44 39.12 31.95
CA ASP A 127 24.30 39.86 33.20
C ASP A 127 25.20 41.10 33.14
N SER A 128 24.58 42.25 32.98
CA SER A 128 25.21 43.57 32.99
C SER A 128 25.39 44.02 34.45
N SER A 129 26.62 43.95 34.96
CA SER A 129 26.98 44.57 36.24
C SER A 129 27.35 46.05 36.08
N ASP A 130 26.96 46.82 37.09
CA ASP A 130 27.12 48.25 37.36
C ASP A 130 28.53 48.86 37.12
#